data_AF-A0A7X5IVP1-F1
#
_entry.id   AF-A0A7X5IVP1-F1
#
_cell.length_a   1.000
_cell.length_b   1.000
_cell.length_c   1.000
_cell.angle_alpha   90.00
_cell.angle_beta   90.00
_cell.angle_gamma   90.00
#
_symmetry.space_group_name_H-M   'P 1'
#
loop_
_entity.id
_entity.type
_entity.pdbx_description
1 polymer ?
#
loop_
_entity_poly.entity_id
_entity_poly.type
_entity_poly.pdbx_seq_one_letter_code
_entity_poly.pdbx_strand_id
1 'polypeptide(L)'
;MLYSSNIYKFHQVNFNEDTLLIDNNEKIAKKIESLEPQMLKRAVGDSDEEPVDGFLSGLDAEQVDALLSGLPEDNIPAGGEDSLENGSTGQSQDASQSAGEALALVSAQGQEIIAEAKEEAEKIKEDALRDAQAEIEMLRQSAYEEAKGEGYEAGYKEAIKQVEQQKMQLLEERRQLEEEYQELADNLEPKFVEALTDIYEKVFQVDLQKEHDILMHLIASTMHKMEGSSNYLIHVSKEDYSYVNSKKEELIAASVSANASIELVEDITLGPNDCIIETDGGIFDCGLGTQLEELSQKLRLLSYRVD
;
A
#
# COMPACT_ATOMS: atom_id res chain seq x y z
N MET A 1 49.03 -21.86 8.10
CA MET A 1 49.97 -20.90 7.50
C MET A 1 49.25 -20.18 6.38
N LEU A 2 49.52 -18.88 6.27
CA LEU A 2 48.95 -17.90 5.33
C LEU A 2 48.88 -18.40 3.89
N TYR A 3 47.87 -18.00 3.14
CA TYR A 3 48.02 -17.01 2.05
C TYR A 3 46.65 -16.65 1.46
N SER A 4 46.20 -15.45 1.84
CA SER A 4 45.16 -14.66 1.17
C SER A 4 45.47 -14.52 -0.32
N SER A 5 44.57 -15.00 -1.18
CA SER A 5 44.64 -14.75 -2.62
C SER A 5 43.63 -13.66 -2.98
N ASN A 6 44.19 -12.53 -3.41
CA ASN A 6 43.53 -11.37 -3.99
C ASN A 6 42.35 -11.75 -4.89
N ILE A 7 41.14 -11.33 -4.52
CA ILE A 7 40.01 -11.25 -5.46
C ILE A 7 40.18 -9.94 -6.22
N TYR A 8 40.83 -10.01 -7.37
CA TYR A 8 40.67 -8.99 -8.41
C TYR A 8 39.19 -8.95 -8.78
N LYS A 9 38.48 -7.88 -8.41
CA LYS A 9 37.14 -7.58 -8.95
C LYS A 9 37.28 -7.17 -10.41
N PHE A 10 37.33 -8.17 -11.28
CA PHE A 10 37.22 -7.99 -12.72
C PHE A 10 35.78 -7.54 -13.02
N HIS A 11 35.60 -6.26 -13.39
CA HIS A 11 34.29 -5.74 -13.80
C HIS A 11 34.04 -6.21 -15.23
N GLN A 12 33.32 -7.31 -15.39
CA GLN A 12 32.81 -7.73 -16.68
C GLN A 12 31.46 -7.04 -16.91
N VAL A 13 31.43 -6.01 -17.76
CA VAL A 13 30.19 -5.40 -18.22
C VAL A 13 29.61 -6.35 -19.27
N ASN A 14 28.57 -7.10 -18.91
CA ASN A 14 27.81 -7.90 -19.86
C ASN A 14 26.95 -6.92 -20.67
N PHE A 15 27.31 -6.71 -21.94
CA PHE A 15 26.45 -5.99 -22.87
C PHE A 15 25.29 -6.93 -23.24
N ASN A 16 24.18 -6.82 -22.52
CA ASN A 16 22.91 -7.36 -23.01
C ASN A 16 22.50 -6.51 -24.23
N GLU A 17 22.06 -7.15 -25.31
CA GLU A 17 21.70 -6.52 -26.59
C GLU A 17 20.46 -5.60 -26.53
N ASP A 18 19.84 -5.46 -25.35
CA ASP A 18 18.72 -4.57 -25.10
C ASP A 18 19.19 -3.23 -24.52
N THR A 19 19.87 -2.42 -25.35
CA THR A 19 20.11 -1.01 -25.03
C THR A 19 18.82 -0.21 -25.23
N LEU A 20 18.11 0.05 -24.13
CA LEU A 20 17.00 1.00 -24.12
C LEU A 20 17.56 2.43 -24.18
N LEU A 21 17.47 3.08 -25.34
CA LEU A 21 17.78 4.49 -25.51
C LEU A 21 16.72 5.33 -24.79
N ILE A 22 17.11 6.03 -23.72
CA ILE A 22 16.22 6.95 -23.02
C ILE A 22 16.21 8.28 -23.79
N ASP A 23 15.20 8.48 -24.64
CA ASP A 23 14.96 9.76 -25.31
C ASP A 23 14.18 10.71 -24.39
N ASN A 24 14.90 11.61 -23.72
CA ASN A 24 14.34 12.70 -22.93
C ASN A 24 14.40 14.06 -23.66
N ASN A 25 14.77 14.08 -24.95
CA ASN A 25 14.98 15.32 -25.68
C ASN A 25 13.71 16.18 -25.71
N GLU A 26 12.53 15.56 -25.85
CA GLU A 26 11.25 16.26 -25.87
C GLU A 26 10.92 16.90 -24.50
N LYS A 27 11.25 16.23 -23.39
CA LYS A 27 11.02 16.77 -22.04
C LYS A 27 11.97 17.92 -21.71
N ILE A 28 13.21 17.82 -22.17
CA ILE A 28 14.22 18.88 -22.01
C ILE A 28 13.82 20.09 -22.86
N ALA A 29 13.37 19.90 -24.10
CA ALA A 29 12.89 20.97 -24.97
C ALA A 29 11.71 21.73 -24.35
N LYS A 30 10.68 21.01 -23.84
CA LYS A 30 9.54 21.62 -23.13
C LYS A 30 9.98 22.38 -21.87
N LYS A 31 11.00 21.88 -21.16
CA LYS A 31 11.54 22.56 -19.98
C LYS A 31 12.28 23.84 -20.36
N ILE A 32 13.05 23.84 -21.45
CA ILE A 32 13.74 25.04 -21.97
C ILE A 32 12.70 26.09 -22.40
N GLU A 33 11.67 25.70 -23.16
CA GLU A 33 10.58 26.59 -23.57
C GLU A 33 9.83 27.19 -22.36
N SER A 34 9.61 26.41 -21.31
CA SER A 34 9.01 26.92 -20.07
C SER A 34 9.89 27.90 -19.28
N LEU A 35 11.21 27.81 -19.45
CA LEU A 35 12.19 28.65 -18.75
C LEU A 35 12.58 29.89 -19.55
N GLU A 36 12.39 29.89 -20.87
CA GLU A 36 12.66 31.00 -21.77
C GLU A 36 12.06 32.35 -21.29
N PRO A 37 10.78 32.46 -20.86
CA PRO A 37 10.25 33.72 -20.37
C PRO A 37 10.85 34.17 -19.03
N GLN A 38 11.30 33.23 -18.18
CA GLN A 38 11.98 33.56 -16.93
C GLN A 38 13.41 34.05 -17.17
N MET A 39 14.10 33.47 -18.17
CA MET A 39 15.42 33.92 -18.58
C MET A 39 15.37 35.29 -19.27
N LEU A 40 14.36 35.54 -20.11
CA LEU A 40 14.11 36.85 -20.72
C LEU A 40 13.76 37.91 -19.68
N LYS A 41 12.95 37.57 -18.68
CA LYS A 41 12.62 38.49 -17.56
C LYS A 41 13.84 38.80 -16.68
N ARG A 42 14.82 37.89 -16.65
CA ARG A 42 16.10 38.10 -15.94
C ARG A 42 17.12 38.87 -16.79
N ALA A 43 17.03 38.79 -18.12
CA ALA A 43 17.90 39.49 -19.06
C ALA A 43 17.42 40.92 -19.35
N VAL A 44 16.11 41.15 -19.40
CA VAL A 44 15.49 42.48 -19.48
C VAL A 44 15.25 42.94 -18.05
N GLY A 45 16.28 43.54 -17.45
CA GLY A 45 16.22 44.04 -16.08
C GLY A 45 15.06 45.01 -15.88
N ASP A 46 13.99 44.53 -15.27
CA ASP A 46 13.02 45.37 -14.59
C ASP A 46 13.57 45.59 -13.18
N SER A 47 14.04 46.82 -12.96
CA SER A 47 14.54 47.34 -11.71
C SER A 47 13.44 47.27 -10.65
N ASP A 48 13.59 46.40 -9.64
CA ASP A 48 13.13 46.61 -8.25
C ASP A 48 13.28 45.35 -7.36
N GLU A 49 14.39 44.60 -7.47
CA GLU A 49 14.77 43.63 -6.43
C GLU A 49 16.25 43.78 -6.08
N GLU A 50 16.54 44.04 -4.79
CA GLU A 50 17.91 44.15 -4.28
C GLU A 50 18.68 42.85 -4.51
N PRO A 51 19.95 42.92 -4.98
CA PRO A 51 20.75 41.72 -5.20
C PRO A 51 21.20 41.13 -3.86
N VAL A 52 20.52 40.06 -3.45
CA VAL A 52 20.99 39.14 -2.40
C VAL A 52 21.84 38.06 -3.06
N ASP A 53 23.01 38.43 -3.57
CA ASP A 53 24.21 37.60 -3.57
C ASP A 53 25.38 38.43 -4.13
N GLY A 54 26.59 38.21 -3.63
CA GLY A 54 27.80 38.97 -3.97
C GLY A 54 28.36 38.73 -5.37
N PHE A 55 27.50 38.54 -6.38
CA PHE A 55 27.91 38.35 -7.77
C PHE A 55 27.67 39.64 -8.58
N LEU A 56 28.75 40.35 -8.86
CA LEU A 56 28.74 41.48 -9.78
C LEU A 56 28.38 40.99 -11.19
N SER A 57 27.44 41.67 -11.82
CA SER A 57 27.05 41.49 -13.21
C SER A 57 28.30 41.48 -14.11
N GLY A 58 28.39 40.47 -14.98
CA GLY A 58 29.49 40.33 -15.94
C GLY A 58 29.70 41.58 -16.80
N LEU A 59 30.95 41.78 -17.22
CA LEU A 59 31.37 42.91 -18.05
C LEU A 59 30.55 42.96 -19.36
N ASP A 60 30.04 44.15 -19.70
CA ASP A 60 29.33 44.40 -20.95
C ASP A 60 30.20 44.04 -22.15
N ALA A 61 29.73 43.12 -22.99
CA ALA A 61 30.46 42.63 -24.17
C ALA A 61 30.84 43.75 -25.15
N GLU A 62 30.03 44.82 -25.26
CA GLU A 62 30.33 45.99 -26.08
C GLU A 62 31.50 46.83 -25.51
N GLN A 63 31.68 46.89 -24.18
CA GLN A 63 32.80 47.61 -23.58
C GLN A 63 34.12 46.85 -23.73
N VAL A 64 34.06 45.52 -23.77
CA VAL A 64 35.24 44.66 -23.99
C VAL A 64 35.70 44.74 -25.45
N ASP A 65 34.76 44.78 -26.40
CA ASP A 65 35.08 44.89 -27.84
C ASP A 65 35.67 46.27 -28.20
N ALA A 66 35.16 47.34 -27.58
CA ALA A 66 35.72 48.69 -27.76
C ALA A 66 37.19 48.80 -27.28
N LEU A 67 37.57 48.08 -26.22
CA LEU A 67 38.94 48.04 -25.73
C LEU A 67 39.88 47.23 -26.62
N LEU A 68 39.38 46.18 -27.30
CA LEU A 68 40.15 45.41 -28.27
C LEU A 68 40.34 46.14 -29.61
N SER A 69 39.34 46.91 -30.05
CA SER A 69 39.37 47.62 -31.34
C SER A 69 40.39 48.77 -31.43
N GLY A 70 40.95 49.23 -30.30
CA GLY A 70 41.89 50.34 -30.22
C GLY A 70 43.38 49.94 -30.22
N LEU A 71 43.69 48.64 -30.28
CA LEU A 71 45.07 48.15 -30.29
C LEU A 71 45.48 47.82 -31.74
N PRO A 72 46.58 48.41 -32.27
CA PRO A 72 47.10 47.98 -33.57
C PRO A 72 47.54 46.52 -33.50
N GLU A 73 46.98 45.68 -34.38
CA GLU A 73 47.16 44.22 -34.43
C GLU A 73 48.58 43.74 -34.80
N ASP A 74 49.54 44.63 -35.02
CA ASP A 74 50.90 44.27 -35.44
C ASP A 74 51.94 44.49 -34.33
N ASN A 75 51.86 43.72 -33.23
CA ASN A 75 53.06 43.39 -32.46
C ASN A 75 52.87 42.20 -31.48
N ILE A 76 52.74 41.00 -32.04
CA ILE A 76 53.02 39.76 -31.29
C ILE A 76 54.45 39.34 -31.68
N PRO A 77 55.45 39.38 -30.78
CA PRO A 77 56.80 38.96 -31.11
C PRO A 77 56.85 37.43 -31.16
N ALA A 78 56.64 36.87 -32.35
CA ALA A 78 56.99 35.49 -32.66
C ALA A 78 58.52 35.41 -32.78
N GLY A 79 59.14 34.75 -31.80
CA GLY A 79 60.57 34.48 -31.79
C GLY A 79 60.98 33.54 -32.91
N GLY A 80 62.09 33.89 -33.55
CA GLY A 80 62.86 33.02 -34.43
C GLY A 80 62.67 33.32 -35.91
N GLU A 81 63.58 34.13 -36.47
CA GLU A 81 64.36 33.71 -37.62
C GLU A 81 65.54 34.66 -37.87
N ASP A 82 66.65 34.00 -38.16
CA ASP A 82 67.99 34.50 -38.46
C ASP A 82 67.97 35.27 -39.78
N SER A 83 68.49 36.50 -39.80
CA SER A 83 68.81 37.20 -41.06
C SER A 83 69.85 38.28 -40.82
N LEU A 84 71.09 37.89 -41.12
CA LEU A 84 72.24 38.74 -41.34
C LEU A 84 71.95 39.74 -42.47
N GLU A 85 71.98 41.03 -42.19
CA GLU A 85 72.22 42.03 -43.22
C GLU A 85 73.25 43.09 -42.77
N ASN A 86 74.10 43.40 -43.73
CA ASN A 86 75.45 43.92 -43.62
C ASN A 86 75.42 45.44 -43.89
N GLY A 87 75.89 46.26 -42.95
CA GLY A 87 75.85 47.72 -43.05
C GLY A 87 77.07 48.43 -42.46
N SER A 88 78.12 48.54 -43.29
CA SER A 88 79.16 49.57 -43.33
C SER A 88 79.62 50.28 -42.05
N THR A 89 80.87 49.98 -41.68
CA THR A 89 81.79 50.68 -40.77
C THR A 89 81.89 52.20 -40.98
N GLY A 90 81.94 52.95 -39.86
CA GLY A 90 82.29 54.38 -39.85
C GLY A 90 82.53 54.96 -38.45
N GLN A 91 83.71 54.69 -37.88
CA GLN A 91 84.42 55.49 -36.87
C GLN A 91 83.73 55.85 -35.53
N SER A 92 84.00 55.05 -34.50
CA SER A 92 84.40 55.53 -33.15
C SER A 92 84.80 54.32 -32.29
N GLN A 93 86.09 53.96 -32.32
CA GLN A 93 86.65 52.71 -31.80
C GLN A 93 86.79 52.63 -30.26
N ASP A 94 86.38 53.64 -29.50
CA ASP A 94 86.43 53.58 -28.01
C ASP A 94 85.05 53.53 -27.33
N ALA A 95 83.93 53.57 -28.07
CA ALA A 95 82.58 53.48 -27.49
C ALA A 95 81.93 52.09 -27.64
N SER A 96 82.41 51.26 -28.57
CA SER A 96 81.80 49.99 -28.95
C SER A 96 82.10 48.81 -28.02
N GLN A 97 83.20 48.85 -27.25
CA GLN A 97 83.47 47.84 -26.22
C GLN A 97 82.58 48.07 -24.98
N SER A 98 82.41 49.33 -24.56
CA SER A 98 81.51 49.70 -23.47
C SER A 98 80.03 49.51 -23.80
N ALA A 99 79.61 49.79 -25.05
CA ALA A 99 78.22 49.58 -25.48
C ALA A 99 77.84 48.09 -25.63
N GLY A 100 78.77 47.24 -26.09
CA GLY A 100 78.57 45.79 -26.18
C GLY A 100 78.51 45.11 -24.81
N GLU A 101 79.36 45.52 -23.88
CA GLU A 101 79.32 45.05 -22.48
C GLU A 101 78.07 45.54 -21.75
N ALA A 102 77.62 46.78 -22.00
CA ALA A 102 76.36 47.29 -21.45
C ALA A 102 75.13 46.55 -22.00
N LEU A 103 75.08 46.24 -23.30
CA LEU A 103 73.99 45.44 -23.87
C LEU A 103 73.98 44.01 -23.34
N ALA A 104 75.14 43.39 -23.19
CA ALA A 104 75.25 42.05 -22.62
C ALA A 104 74.76 42.03 -21.15
N LEU A 105 75.14 43.03 -20.36
CA LEU A 105 74.70 43.18 -18.96
C LEU A 105 73.18 43.40 -18.86
N VAL A 106 72.62 44.26 -19.72
CA VAL A 106 71.16 44.52 -19.78
C VAL A 106 70.40 43.27 -20.24
N SER A 107 70.94 42.51 -21.20
CA SER A 107 70.31 41.25 -21.65
C SER A 107 70.35 40.16 -20.58
N ALA A 108 71.43 40.08 -19.79
CA ALA A 108 71.55 39.14 -18.69
C ALA A 108 70.57 39.50 -17.55
N GLN A 109 70.46 40.79 -17.21
CA GLN A 109 69.46 41.29 -16.25
C GLN A 109 68.03 41.05 -16.74
N GLY A 110 67.75 41.23 -18.03
CA GLY A 110 66.43 40.93 -18.62
C GLY A 110 66.09 39.44 -18.57
N GLN A 111 67.08 38.56 -18.79
CA GLN A 111 66.88 37.11 -18.67
C GLN A 111 66.65 36.67 -17.23
N GLU A 112 67.34 37.28 -16.25
CA GLU A 112 67.15 37.04 -14.82
C GLU A 112 65.73 37.42 -14.38
N ILE A 113 65.25 38.61 -14.78
CA ILE A 113 63.88 39.07 -14.50
C ILE A 113 62.83 38.14 -15.13
N ILE A 114 63.04 37.66 -16.36
CA ILE A 114 62.12 36.72 -17.01
C ILE A 114 62.14 35.35 -16.33
N ALA A 115 63.30 34.90 -15.85
CA ALA A 115 63.42 33.64 -15.11
C ALA A 115 62.70 33.74 -13.75
N GLU A 116 62.89 34.84 -13.03
CA GLU A 116 62.23 35.11 -11.74
C GLU A 116 60.71 35.23 -11.91
N ALA A 117 60.24 35.98 -12.91
CA ALA A 117 58.81 36.08 -13.24
C ALA A 117 58.18 34.74 -13.65
N LYS A 118 58.93 33.85 -14.32
CA LYS A 118 58.46 32.49 -14.65
C LYS A 118 58.39 31.62 -13.41
N GLU A 119 59.35 31.70 -12.51
CA GLU A 119 59.33 30.95 -11.24
C GLU A 119 58.16 31.40 -10.35
N GLU A 120 57.89 32.70 -10.28
CA GLU A 120 56.72 33.25 -9.59
C GLU A 120 55.41 32.80 -10.24
N ALA A 121 55.31 32.83 -11.57
CA ALA A 121 54.10 32.39 -12.29
C ALA A 121 53.80 30.89 -12.09
N GLU A 122 54.83 30.04 -12.05
CA GLU A 122 54.66 28.62 -11.75
C GLU A 122 54.27 28.38 -10.29
N LYS A 123 54.85 29.13 -9.32
CA LYS A 123 54.40 29.08 -7.92
C LYS A 123 52.94 29.48 -7.76
N ILE A 124 52.51 30.57 -8.42
CA ILE A 124 51.12 31.02 -8.37
C ILE A 124 50.18 29.96 -8.97
N LYS A 125 50.58 29.28 -10.06
CA LYS A 125 49.79 28.18 -10.63
C LYS A 125 49.71 26.98 -9.69
N GLU A 126 50.82 26.57 -9.09
CA GLU A 126 50.82 25.45 -8.15
C GLU A 126 49.96 25.76 -6.92
N ASP A 127 50.06 26.97 -6.38
CA ASP A 127 49.22 27.42 -5.26
C ASP A 127 47.74 27.46 -5.65
N ALA A 128 47.40 28.03 -6.81
CA ALA A 128 46.03 28.06 -7.31
C ALA A 128 45.44 26.66 -7.56
N LEU A 129 46.25 25.73 -8.09
CA LEU A 129 45.83 24.33 -8.29
C LEU A 129 45.63 23.61 -6.96
N ARG A 130 46.50 23.85 -5.98
CA ARG A 130 46.38 23.26 -4.65
C ARG A 130 45.13 23.77 -3.92
N ASP A 131 44.88 25.07 -3.98
CA ASP A 131 43.71 25.68 -3.36
C ASP A 131 42.41 25.21 -4.04
N ALA A 132 42.39 25.12 -5.38
CA ALA A 132 41.26 24.56 -6.12
C ALA A 132 41.00 23.09 -5.76
N GLN A 133 42.04 22.27 -5.60
CA GLN A 133 41.90 20.88 -5.17
C GLN A 133 41.33 20.77 -3.75
N ALA A 134 41.79 21.60 -2.82
CA ALA A 134 41.28 21.64 -1.45
C ALA A 134 39.81 22.06 -1.40
N GLU A 135 39.41 23.04 -2.23
CA GLU A 135 38.02 23.49 -2.33
C GLU A 135 37.12 22.41 -2.93
N ILE A 136 37.57 21.71 -3.98
CA ILE A 136 36.84 20.58 -4.58
C ILE A 136 36.65 19.45 -3.57
N GLU A 137 37.67 19.11 -2.78
CA GLU A 137 37.56 18.08 -1.74
C GLU A 137 36.57 18.47 -0.65
N MET A 138 36.60 19.71 -0.16
CA MET A 138 35.62 20.21 0.79
C MET A 138 34.20 20.17 0.23
N LEU A 139 33.99 20.67 -0.99
CA LEU A 139 32.68 20.68 -1.62
C LEU A 139 32.15 19.26 -1.83
N ARG A 140 33.01 18.34 -2.27
CA ARG A 140 32.68 16.93 -2.45
C ARG A 140 32.29 16.27 -1.14
N GLN A 141 33.00 16.57 -0.06
CA GLN A 141 32.70 16.02 1.26
C GLN A 141 31.39 16.57 1.81
N SER A 142 31.15 17.88 1.69
CA SER A 142 29.89 18.52 2.06
C SER A 142 28.70 17.93 1.29
N ALA A 143 28.80 17.86 -0.04
CA ALA A 143 27.74 17.31 -0.90
C ALA A 143 27.47 15.82 -0.60
N TYR A 144 28.51 15.05 -0.26
CA TYR A 144 28.34 13.64 0.13
C TYR A 144 27.63 13.50 1.48
N GLU A 145 27.96 14.33 2.46
CA GLU A 145 27.34 14.32 3.78
C GLU A 145 25.86 14.75 3.70
N GLU A 146 25.57 15.80 2.94
CA GLU A 146 24.21 16.28 2.68
C GLU A 146 23.37 15.24 1.94
N ALA A 147 23.86 14.71 0.80
CA ALA A 147 23.14 13.70 0.04
C ALA A 147 22.91 12.41 0.85
N LYS A 148 23.86 12.04 1.72
CA LYS A 148 23.69 10.90 2.62
C LYS A 148 22.62 11.18 3.68
N GLY A 149 22.58 12.39 4.25
CA GLY A 149 21.57 12.82 5.20
C GLY A 149 20.18 12.80 4.59
N GLU A 150 20.01 13.45 3.43
CA GLU A 150 18.75 13.50 2.69
C GLU A 150 18.28 12.11 2.26
N GLY A 151 19.19 11.28 1.71
CA GLY A 151 18.87 9.92 1.30
C GLY A 151 18.44 9.03 2.47
N TYR A 152 19.09 9.19 3.64
CA TYR A 152 18.71 8.47 4.84
C TYR A 152 17.33 8.91 5.36
N GLU A 153 17.07 10.22 5.41
CA GLU A 153 15.77 10.73 5.83
C GLU A 153 14.64 10.33 4.88
N ALA A 154 14.86 10.43 3.57
CA ALA A 154 13.88 10.06 2.56
C ALA A 154 13.56 8.56 2.66
N GLY A 155 14.59 7.70 2.72
CA GLY A 155 14.43 6.26 2.90
C GLY A 155 13.75 5.90 4.22
N TYR A 156 14.06 6.61 5.31
CA TYR A 156 13.40 6.40 6.60
C TYR A 156 11.92 6.77 6.57
N LYS A 157 11.57 7.92 5.98
CA LYS A 157 10.17 8.36 5.81
C LYS A 157 9.38 7.39 4.93
N GLU A 158 9.98 6.90 3.85
CA GLU A 158 9.34 5.92 2.97
C GLU A 158 9.14 4.57 3.67
N ALA A 159 10.15 4.09 4.39
CA ALA A 159 10.05 2.86 5.17
C ALA A 159 8.93 2.94 6.23
N ILE A 160 8.82 4.06 6.95
CA ILE A 160 7.71 4.27 7.90
C ILE A 160 6.36 4.18 7.20
N LYS A 161 6.19 4.86 6.06
CA LYS A 161 4.94 4.83 5.30
C LYS A 161 4.58 3.41 4.85
N GLN A 162 5.56 2.64 4.37
CA GLN A 162 5.34 1.25 3.96
C GLN A 162 4.93 0.37 5.15
N VAL A 163 5.60 0.50 6.30
CA VAL A 163 5.25 -0.23 7.52
C VAL A 163 3.86 0.15 8.01
N GLU A 164 3.50 1.42 7.96
CA GLU A 164 2.18 1.90 8.37
C GLU A 164 1.08 1.39 7.44
N GLN A 165 1.32 1.39 6.12
CA GLN A 165 0.42 0.79 5.13
C GLN A 165 0.22 -0.71 5.37
N GLN A 166 1.31 -1.46 5.58
CA GLN A 166 1.24 -2.90 5.89
C GLN A 166 0.47 -3.16 7.19
N LYS A 167 0.69 -2.32 8.21
CA LYS A 167 -0.05 -2.41 9.47
C LYS A 167 -1.54 -2.17 9.28
N MET A 168 -1.92 -1.18 8.47
CA MET A 168 -3.33 -0.91 8.16
C MET A 168 -3.96 -2.06 7.39
N GLN A 169 -3.26 -2.64 6.41
CA GLN A 169 -3.73 -3.83 5.68
C GLN A 169 -3.97 -5.01 6.62
N LEU A 170 -3.02 -5.31 7.51
CA LEU A 170 -3.17 -6.38 8.50
C LEU A 170 -4.33 -6.15 9.47
N LEU A 171 -4.60 -4.89 9.86
CA LEU A 171 -5.74 -4.57 10.71
C LEU A 171 -7.07 -4.76 9.98
N GLU A 172 -7.12 -4.39 8.69
CA GLU A 172 -8.30 -4.59 7.83
C GLU A 172 -8.57 -6.08 7.63
N GLU A 173 -7.53 -6.87 7.30
CA GLU A 173 -7.63 -8.33 7.17
C GLU A 173 -8.08 -8.99 8.47
N ARG A 174 -7.55 -8.55 9.61
CA ARG A 174 -7.99 -9.07 10.92
C ARG A 174 -9.46 -8.75 11.18
N ARG A 175 -9.91 -7.54 10.86
CA ARG A 175 -11.32 -7.15 11.01
C ARG A 175 -12.23 -7.99 10.12
N GLN A 176 -11.84 -8.21 8.87
CA GLN A 176 -12.58 -9.08 7.94
C GLN A 176 -12.67 -10.51 8.48
N LEU A 177 -11.56 -11.05 9.00
CA LEU A 177 -11.54 -12.40 9.55
C LEU A 177 -12.42 -12.53 10.81
N GLU A 178 -12.45 -11.50 11.66
CA GLU A 178 -13.35 -11.43 12.83
C GLU A 178 -14.81 -11.37 12.39
N GLU A 179 -15.14 -10.57 11.38
CA GLU A 179 -16.50 -10.49 10.82
C GLU A 179 -16.93 -11.82 10.19
N GLU A 180 -16.08 -12.46 9.38
CA GLU A 180 -16.35 -13.78 8.80
C GLU A 180 -16.55 -14.85 9.88
N TYR A 181 -15.74 -14.81 10.95
CA TYR A 181 -15.89 -15.74 12.07
C TYR A 181 -17.20 -15.53 12.81
N GLN A 182 -17.59 -14.27 13.05
CA GLN A 182 -18.85 -13.92 13.68
C GLN A 182 -20.03 -14.38 12.84
N GLU A 183 -20.02 -14.10 11.53
CA GLU A 183 -21.04 -14.57 10.59
C GLU A 183 -21.12 -16.10 10.57
N LEU A 184 -19.98 -16.80 10.60
CA LEU A 184 -19.97 -18.25 10.64
C LEU A 184 -20.60 -18.77 11.94
N ALA A 185 -20.27 -18.18 13.09
CA ALA A 185 -20.83 -18.55 14.37
C ALA A 185 -22.36 -18.33 14.40
N ASP A 186 -22.81 -17.16 13.95
CA ASP A 186 -24.23 -16.80 13.92
C ASP A 186 -25.03 -17.68 12.95
N ASN A 187 -24.40 -18.14 11.85
CA ASN A 187 -25.04 -19.03 10.88
C ASN A 187 -24.96 -20.52 11.25
N LEU A 188 -24.07 -20.91 12.17
CA LEU A 188 -23.91 -22.31 12.59
C LEU A 188 -25.07 -22.78 13.46
N GLU A 189 -25.49 -21.96 14.43
CA GLU A 189 -26.56 -22.29 15.35
C GLU A 189 -27.89 -22.63 14.64
N PRO A 190 -28.45 -21.78 13.74
CA PRO A 190 -29.71 -22.10 13.07
C PRO A 190 -29.59 -23.35 12.17
N LYS A 191 -28.45 -23.55 11.51
CA LYS A 191 -28.20 -24.77 10.70
C LYS A 191 -28.16 -26.03 11.57
N PHE A 192 -27.61 -25.93 12.78
CA PHE A 192 -27.55 -27.06 13.70
C PHE A 192 -28.95 -27.43 14.21
N VAL A 193 -29.76 -26.42 14.54
CA VAL A 193 -31.16 -26.63 14.96
C VAL A 193 -32.00 -27.19 13.82
N GLU A 194 -31.82 -26.71 12.59
CA GLU A 194 -32.48 -27.25 11.40
C GLU A 194 -32.10 -28.73 11.19
N ALA A 195 -30.81 -29.05 11.21
CA ALA A 195 -30.35 -30.43 11.07
C ALA A 195 -30.86 -31.36 12.19
N LEU A 196 -30.89 -30.88 13.44
CA LEU A 196 -31.48 -31.64 14.54
C LEU A 196 -32.98 -31.83 14.35
N THR A 197 -33.70 -30.80 13.91
CA THR A 197 -35.13 -30.86 13.62
C THR A 197 -35.42 -31.89 12.53
N ASP A 198 -34.65 -31.89 11.44
CA ASP A 198 -34.78 -32.88 10.36
C ASP A 198 -34.56 -34.31 10.85
N ILE A 199 -33.56 -34.51 11.74
CA ILE A 199 -33.31 -35.81 12.36
C ILE A 199 -34.50 -36.20 13.24
N TYR A 200 -35.00 -35.30 14.09
CA TYR A 200 -36.14 -35.58 14.94
C TYR A 200 -37.38 -35.93 14.13
N GLU A 201 -37.73 -35.13 13.12
CA GLU A 201 -38.87 -35.43 12.23
C GLU A 201 -38.71 -36.81 11.58
N LYS A 202 -37.53 -37.15 11.08
CA LYS A 202 -37.30 -38.43 10.40
C LYS A 202 -37.30 -39.63 11.35
N VAL A 203 -36.73 -39.49 12.55
CA VAL A 203 -36.73 -40.54 13.57
C VAL A 203 -38.15 -40.73 14.11
N PHE A 204 -38.83 -39.65 14.47
CA PHE A 204 -40.16 -39.72 15.05
C PHE A 204 -41.22 -40.14 14.02
N GLN A 205 -41.16 -39.70 12.76
CA GLN A 205 -42.09 -40.18 11.73
C GLN A 205 -41.95 -41.69 11.47
N VAL A 206 -40.73 -42.25 11.54
CA VAL A 206 -40.49 -43.67 11.21
C VAL A 206 -40.80 -44.61 12.39
N ASP A 207 -40.52 -44.18 13.62
CA ASP A 207 -40.68 -45.02 14.81
C ASP A 207 -42.06 -44.85 15.47
N LEU A 208 -42.59 -43.62 15.57
CA LEU A 208 -43.85 -43.35 16.28
C LEU A 208 -45.10 -43.70 15.46
N GLN A 209 -45.01 -43.73 14.12
CA GLN A 209 -46.14 -44.17 13.28
C GLN A 209 -46.61 -45.61 13.59
N LYS A 210 -45.77 -46.42 14.25
CA LYS A 210 -46.07 -47.81 14.60
C LYS A 210 -46.66 -47.96 16.00
N GLU A 211 -46.64 -46.91 16.82
CA GLU A 211 -46.95 -46.98 18.24
C GLU A 211 -48.22 -46.18 18.58
N HIS A 212 -49.37 -46.84 18.46
CA HIS A 212 -50.71 -46.26 18.68
C HIS A 212 -50.93 -45.78 20.13
N ASP A 213 -50.06 -46.15 21.07
CA ASP A 213 -50.10 -45.66 22.46
C ASP A 213 -49.74 -44.17 22.59
N ILE A 214 -48.99 -43.64 21.62
CA ILE A 214 -48.64 -42.21 21.59
C ILE A 214 -49.89 -41.37 21.34
N LEU A 215 -50.75 -41.81 20.42
CA LEU A 215 -52.03 -41.15 20.14
C LEU A 215 -52.91 -41.07 21.40
N MET A 216 -52.97 -42.14 22.19
CA MET A 216 -53.72 -42.17 23.45
C MET A 216 -53.17 -41.16 24.46
N HIS A 217 -51.85 -41.09 24.60
CA HIS A 217 -51.20 -40.11 25.47
C HIS A 217 -51.43 -38.67 25.00
N LEU A 218 -51.41 -38.42 23.68
CA LEU A 218 -51.69 -37.12 23.10
C LEU A 218 -53.13 -36.67 23.38
N ILE A 219 -54.11 -37.54 23.17
CA ILE A 219 -55.52 -37.26 23.48
C ILE A 219 -55.67 -36.95 24.97
N ALA A 220 -55.14 -37.81 25.86
CA ALA A 220 -55.23 -37.62 27.30
C ALA A 220 -54.56 -36.31 27.77
N SER A 221 -53.37 -36.00 27.24
CA SER A 221 -52.64 -34.77 27.55
C SER A 221 -53.38 -33.52 27.08
N THR A 222 -54.01 -33.57 25.91
CA THR A 222 -54.78 -32.44 25.36
C THR A 222 -56.04 -32.23 26.17
N MET A 223 -56.76 -33.31 26.52
CA MET A 223 -57.89 -33.26 27.43
C MET A 223 -57.53 -32.71 28.81
N HIS A 224 -56.32 -33.01 29.33
CA HIS A 224 -55.86 -32.47 30.60
C HIS A 224 -55.60 -30.96 30.56
N LYS A 225 -55.07 -30.44 29.44
CA LYS A 225 -54.88 -29.00 29.21
C LYS A 225 -56.21 -28.25 29.09
N MET A 226 -57.26 -28.92 28.61
CA MET A 226 -58.61 -28.35 28.43
C MET A 226 -59.44 -28.46 29.72
N GLU A 227 -58.98 -27.81 30.80
CA GLU A 227 -59.71 -27.75 32.07
C GLU A 227 -61.12 -27.16 31.90
N GLY A 228 -62.15 -27.88 32.35
CA GLY A 228 -63.51 -27.36 32.50
C GLY A 228 -64.52 -27.74 31.40
N SER A 229 -64.13 -28.48 30.37
CA SER A 229 -65.08 -29.00 29.37
C SER A 229 -65.70 -30.34 29.82
N SER A 230 -67.01 -30.48 29.59
CA SER A 230 -67.79 -31.66 30.03
C SER A 230 -68.13 -32.60 28.87
N ASN A 231 -68.05 -32.13 27.62
CA ASN A 231 -68.27 -32.94 26.43
C ASN A 231 -67.07 -32.84 25.48
N TYR A 232 -66.58 -33.99 25.04
CA TYR A 232 -65.46 -34.11 24.10
C TYR A 232 -65.91 -34.94 22.90
N LEU A 233 -65.82 -34.35 21.72
CA LEU A 233 -66.02 -35.05 20.45
C LEU A 233 -64.66 -35.25 19.80
N ILE A 234 -64.22 -36.49 19.71
CA ILE A 234 -62.88 -36.86 19.24
C ILE A 234 -63.02 -37.46 17.84
N HIS A 235 -62.51 -36.74 16.84
CA HIS A 235 -62.39 -37.18 15.46
C HIS A 235 -61.06 -37.92 15.30
N VAL A 236 -61.12 -39.17 14.89
CA VAL A 236 -59.95 -40.05 14.75
C VAL A 236 -59.92 -40.62 13.34
N SER A 237 -58.71 -40.81 12.82
CA SER A 237 -58.49 -41.51 11.55
C SER A 237 -59.18 -42.89 11.53
N LYS A 238 -59.53 -43.34 10.33
CA LYS A 238 -60.09 -44.69 10.12
C LYS A 238 -59.20 -45.81 10.64
N GLU A 239 -57.87 -45.64 10.55
CA GLU A 239 -56.90 -46.67 10.93
C GLU A 239 -56.81 -46.79 12.46
N ASP A 240 -56.92 -45.66 13.17
CA ASP A 240 -56.75 -45.59 14.62
C ASP A 240 -58.07 -45.74 15.40
N TYR A 241 -59.22 -45.54 14.75
CA TYR A 241 -60.54 -45.59 15.39
C TYR A 241 -60.77 -46.87 16.20
N SER A 242 -60.45 -48.04 15.64
CA SER A 242 -60.63 -49.32 16.33
C SER A 242 -59.79 -49.42 17.61
N TYR A 243 -58.60 -48.85 17.60
CA TYR A 243 -57.69 -48.87 18.73
C TYR A 243 -58.18 -47.95 19.85
N VAL A 244 -58.49 -46.70 19.50
CA VAL A 244 -58.96 -45.68 20.46
C VAL A 244 -60.31 -46.08 21.05
N ASN A 245 -61.21 -46.64 20.25
CA ASN A 245 -62.51 -47.12 20.74
C ASN A 245 -62.37 -48.28 21.74
N SER A 246 -61.38 -49.16 21.56
CA SER A 246 -61.12 -50.27 22.50
C SER A 246 -60.62 -49.80 23.87
N LYS A 247 -59.95 -48.65 23.92
CA LYS A 247 -59.39 -48.04 25.14
C LYS A 247 -60.18 -46.81 25.61
N LYS A 248 -61.43 -46.65 25.15
CA LYS A 248 -62.28 -45.51 25.49
C LYS A 248 -62.43 -45.31 27.01
N GLU A 249 -62.54 -46.40 27.77
CA GLU A 249 -62.67 -46.35 29.24
C GLU A 249 -61.43 -45.73 29.91
N GLU A 250 -60.24 -45.94 29.34
CA GLU A 250 -58.98 -45.37 29.82
C GLU A 250 -58.93 -43.85 29.61
N LEU A 251 -59.42 -43.36 28.47
CA LEU A 251 -59.53 -41.92 28.19
C LEU A 251 -60.52 -41.22 29.12
N ILE A 252 -61.64 -41.87 29.44
CA ILE A 252 -62.62 -41.35 30.41
C ILE A 252 -61.96 -41.24 31.79
N ALA A 253 -61.18 -42.24 32.21
CA ALA A 253 -60.45 -42.22 33.47
C ALA A 253 -59.31 -41.18 33.50
N ALA A 254 -58.71 -40.87 32.35
CA ALA A 254 -57.68 -39.83 32.24
C ALA A 254 -58.26 -38.40 32.23
N SER A 255 -59.57 -38.24 32.02
CA SER A 255 -60.22 -36.94 32.05
C SER A 255 -60.32 -36.40 33.49
N VAL A 256 -60.09 -35.09 33.66
CA VAL A 256 -60.10 -34.42 34.97
C VAL A 256 -61.52 -34.29 35.54
N SER A 257 -62.54 -34.35 34.68
CA SER A 257 -63.92 -34.08 35.03
C SER A 257 -64.68 -35.38 35.30
N ALA A 258 -65.17 -35.55 36.52
CA ALA A 258 -65.87 -36.77 36.96
C ALA A 258 -67.15 -37.12 36.16
N ASN A 259 -67.65 -36.19 35.33
CA ASN A 259 -68.84 -36.35 34.48
C ASN A 259 -68.54 -36.06 32.99
N ALA A 260 -67.31 -36.22 32.52
CA ALA A 260 -66.98 -36.01 31.12
C ALA A 260 -67.68 -37.05 30.21
N SER A 261 -68.35 -36.59 29.16
CA SER A 261 -68.83 -37.45 28.07
C SER A 261 -67.82 -37.42 26.91
N ILE A 262 -67.43 -38.60 26.42
CA ILE A 262 -66.52 -38.73 25.27
C ILE A 262 -67.26 -39.42 24.14
N GLU A 263 -67.36 -38.76 22.99
CA GLU A 263 -67.88 -39.30 21.74
C GLU A 263 -66.74 -39.44 20.73
N LEU A 264 -66.66 -40.60 20.06
CA LEU A 264 -65.61 -40.91 19.09
C LEU A 264 -66.24 -40.99 17.69
N VAL A 265 -65.72 -40.19 16.77
CA VAL A 265 -66.16 -40.11 15.38
C VAL A 265 -65.02 -40.53 14.47
N GLU A 266 -65.31 -41.42 13.53
CA GLU A 266 -64.37 -41.79 12.47
C GLU A 266 -64.38 -40.68 11.41
N ASP A 267 -63.21 -40.10 11.13
CA ASP A 267 -63.01 -39.11 10.09
C ASP A 267 -62.02 -39.63 9.04
N ILE A 268 -62.47 -39.73 7.79
CA ILE A 268 -61.68 -40.21 6.65
C ILE A 268 -60.78 -39.13 6.06
N THR A 269 -60.94 -37.87 6.46
CA THR A 269 -60.10 -36.76 5.99
C THR A 269 -58.80 -36.64 6.78
N LEU A 270 -58.71 -37.31 7.94
CA LEU A 270 -57.54 -37.35 8.81
C LEU A 270 -56.55 -38.45 8.39
N GLY A 271 -55.26 -38.13 8.46
CA GLY A 271 -54.17 -39.08 8.27
C GLY A 271 -53.98 -40.01 9.48
N PRO A 272 -53.14 -41.05 9.35
CA PRO A 272 -52.81 -41.92 10.47
C PRO A 272 -52.09 -41.13 11.58
N ASN A 273 -52.48 -41.35 12.84
CA ASN A 273 -52.05 -40.58 14.03
C ASN A 273 -52.49 -39.11 14.07
N ASP A 274 -53.43 -38.70 13.22
CA ASP A 274 -54.11 -37.41 13.33
C ASP A 274 -55.41 -37.54 14.12
N CYS A 275 -55.66 -36.57 14.99
CA CYS A 275 -56.84 -36.52 15.82
C CYS A 275 -57.25 -35.08 16.08
N ILE A 276 -58.55 -34.81 16.03
CA ILE A 276 -59.11 -33.49 16.33
C ILE A 276 -60.10 -33.65 17.47
N ILE A 277 -59.97 -32.82 18.50
CA ILE A 277 -60.88 -32.82 19.65
C ILE A 277 -61.71 -31.54 19.60
N GLU A 278 -63.01 -31.69 19.42
CA GLU A 278 -63.97 -30.61 19.58
C GLU A 278 -64.55 -30.62 21.00
N THR A 279 -64.60 -29.45 21.62
CA THR A 279 -65.16 -29.25 22.95
C THR A 279 -66.05 -28.01 22.96
N ASP A 280 -66.80 -27.81 24.04
CA ASP A 280 -67.60 -26.61 24.29
C ASP A 280 -66.76 -25.29 24.19
N GLY A 281 -65.44 -25.40 24.37
CA GLY A 281 -64.49 -24.29 24.34
C GLY A 281 -63.77 -24.08 23.00
N GLY A 282 -63.96 -24.95 22.00
CA GLY A 282 -63.33 -24.85 20.68
C GLY A 282 -62.85 -26.17 20.10
N ILE A 283 -62.24 -26.09 18.92
CA ILE A 283 -61.66 -27.21 18.17
C ILE A 283 -60.15 -27.19 18.36
N PHE A 284 -59.58 -28.33 18.75
CA PHE A 284 -58.16 -28.50 19.02
C PHE A 284 -57.61 -29.63 18.16
N ASP A 285 -56.58 -29.33 17.37
CA ASP A 285 -55.83 -30.34 16.63
C ASP A 285 -54.77 -30.97 17.54
N CYS A 286 -54.87 -32.28 17.75
CA CYS A 286 -53.93 -33.06 18.54
C CYS A 286 -53.19 -34.11 17.71
N GLY A 287 -53.10 -33.91 16.39
CA GLY A 287 -52.28 -34.74 15.51
C GLY A 287 -50.82 -34.75 15.91
N LEU A 288 -50.17 -35.90 15.69
CA LEU A 288 -48.74 -36.08 15.97
C LEU A 288 -47.89 -35.08 15.17
N GLY A 289 -48.27 -34.82 13.92
CA GLY A 289 -47.59 -33.84 13.06
C GLY A 289 -47.65 -32.43 13.63
N THR A 290 -48.84 -31.96 14.02
CA THR A 290 -49.06 -30.62 14.58
C THR A 290 -48.29 -30.41 15.89
N GLN A 291 -48.21 -31.42 16.75
CA GLN A 291 -47.41 -31.35 17.99
C GLN A 291 -45.91 -31.31 17.74
N LEU A 292 -45.41 -32.05 16.73
CA LEU A 292 -44.00 -31.98 16.33
C LEU A 292 -43.64 -30.63 15.71
N GLU A 293 -44.54 -30.06 14.90
CA GLU A 293 -44.36 -28.74 14.30
C GLU A 293 -44.33 -27.64 15.37
N GLU A 294 -45.23 -27.70 16.37
CA GLU A 294 -45.17 -26.79 17.53
C GLU A 294 -43.85 -26.90 18.30
N LEU A 295 -43.34 -28.12 18.48
CA LEU A 295 -42.08 -28.35 19.18
C LEU A 295 -40.90 -27.79 18.39
N SER A 296 -40.87 -28.05 17.07
CA SER A 296 -39.91 -27.45 16.14
C SER A 296 -39.94 -25.92 16.18
N GLN A 297 -41.13 -25.33 16.17
CA GLN A 297 -41.30 -23.88 16.26
C GLN A 297 -40.80 -23.33 17.61
N LYS A 298 -41.07 -24.01 18.73
CA LYS A 298 -40.56 -23.63 20.06
C LYS A 298 -39.03 -23.74 20.13
N LEU A 299 -38.44 -24.78 19.56
CA LEU A 299 -36.97 -24.93 19.49
C LEU A 299 -36.34 -23.83 18.64
N ARG A 300 -36.92 -23.51 17.47
CA ARG A 300 -36.48 -22.38 16.63
C ARG A 300 -36.55 -21.07 17.40
N LEU A 301 -37.67 -20.79 18.08
CA LEU A 301 -37.84 -19.58 18.89
C LEU A 301 -36.82 -19.46 20.04
N LEU A 302 -36.44 -20.58 20.66
CA LEU A 302 -35.42 -20.60 21.71
C LEU A 302 -34.01 -20.37 21.14
N SER A 303 -33.70 -20.90 19.97
CA SER A 303 -32.41 -20.66 19.31
C SER A 303 -32.22 -19.21 18.88
N TYR A 304 -33.28 -18.51 18.47
CA TYR A 304 -33.19 -17.08 18.18
C TYR A 304 -33.11 -16.19 19.42
N ARG A 305 -33.35 -16.72 20.64
CA ARG A 305 -33.13 -16.00 21.90
C ARG A 305 -31.72 -16.26 22.39
N VAL A 306 -30.78 -15.56 21.77
CA VAL A 306 -29.44 -15.37 22.32
C VAL A 306 -29.56 -14.33 23.44
N ASP A 307 -29.54 -14.79 24.71
CA ASP A 307 -29.22 -13.96 25.88
C ASP A 307 -27.70 -14.03 26.16
#